data_AF-A0A5D0HHS9-F1
#
_entry.id   AF-A0A5D0HHS9-F1
#
_cell.length_a   1.000
_cell.length_b   1.000
_cell.length_c   1.000
_cell.angle_alpha   90.00
_cell.angle_beta   90.00
_cell.angle_gamma   90.00
#
_symmetry.space_group_name_H-M   'P 1'
#
loop_
_entity.id
_entity.type
_entity.pdbx_description
1 polymer ?
#
loop_
_entity_poly.entity_id
_entity_poly.type
_entity_poly.pdbx_seq_one_letter_code
_entity_poly.pdbx_strand_id
1 'polypeptide(L)'
;KENIIPIEESGHLKFTDIPETDILKNSALGFDIFFANGHTDKQMIPMINYKGKTICFMADLLPTVGHLPLPYVMGYDTRPLLTLTEKEKFLNIAAKNNYYLFLEHDAHNQIITVKNTEKGVRLKNIYTTQEIFN
;
A
#
# COMPACT_ATOMS: atom_id res chain seq x y z
N LYS A 1 -7.17 -26.88 10.89
CA LYS A 1 -7.37 -27.16 9.45
C LYS A 1 -7.74 -25.82 8.82
N GLU A 2 -7.03 -25.37 7.79
CA GLU A 2 -7.30 -24.07 7.17
C GLU A 2 -8.70 -24.05 6.54
N ASN A 3 -9.44 -22.95 6.72
CA ASN A 3 -10.81 -22.83 6.22
C ASN A 3 -10.91 -22.64 4.69
N ILE A 4 -9.77 -22.63 3.98
CA ILE A 4 -9.71 -22.39 2.53
C ILE A 4 -9.87 -23.67 1.69
N ILE A 5 -9.78 -24.85 2.32
CA ILE A 5 -9.75 -26.15 1.64
C ILE A 5 -10.96 -26.37 0.70
N PRO A 6 -12.21 -26.06 1.07
CA PRO A 6 -13.33 -26.21 0.13
C PRO A 6 -13.19 -25.39 -1.16
N ILE A 7 -12.52 -24.22 -1.08
CA ILE A 7 -12.28 -23.35 -2.24
C ILE A 7 -11.22 -23.99 -3.15
N GLU A 8 -10.17 -24.57 -2.56
CA GLU A 8 -9.14 -25.33 -3.27
C GLU A 8 -9.71 -26.57 -3.95
N GLU A 9 -10.46 -27.41 -3.20
CA GLU A 9 -11.09 -28.64 -3.72
C GLU A 9 -12.08 -28.34 -4.84
N SER A 10 -12.75 -27.18 -4.80
CA SER A 10 -13.63 -26.74 -5.89
C SER A 10 -12.90 -26.24 -7.14
N GLY A 11 -11.58 -26.08 -7.10
CA GLY A 11 -10.77 -25.52 -8.20
C GLY A 11 -10.86 -23.99 -8.37
N HIS A 12 -11.49 -23.28 -7.41
CA HIS A 12 -11.68 -21.82 -7.48
C HIS A 12 -10.62 -21.04 -6.70
N LEU A 13 -9.74 -21.71 -5.95
CA LEU A 13 -8.62 -21.06 -5.28
C LEU A 13 -7.51 -20.77 -6.30
N LYS A 14 -7.26 -19.49 -6.55
CA LYS A 14 -6.17 -19.02 -7.40
C LYS A 14 -5.26 -18.10 -6.62
N PHE A 15 -4.00 -18.50 -6.46
CA PHE A 15 -3.00 -17.65 -5.84
C PHE A 15 -2.44 -16.65 -6.85
N THR A 16 -2.05 -15.48 -6.37
CA THR A 16 -1.21 -14.57 -7.13
C THR A 16 0.24 -15.02 -7.06
N ASP A 17 1.01 -14.75 -8.11
CA ASP A 17 2.45 -14.97 -8.09
C ASP A 17 3.11 -14.13 -6.99
N ILE A 18 4.22 -14.66 -6.45
CA ILE A 18 5.06 -13.93 -5.49
C ILE A 18 6.28 -13.43 -6.25
N PRO A 19 6.48 -12.11 -6.36
CA PRO A 19 7.62 -11.55 -7.07
C PRO A 19 8.94 -11.80 -6.31
N GLU A 20 10.07 -11.87 -7.04
CA GLU A 20 11.42 -11.86 -6.44
C GLU A 20 11.77 -10.48 -5.85
N THR A 21 11.16 -9.43 -6.38
CA THR A 21 11.25 -8.05 -5.88
C THR A 21 9.99 -7.68 -5.09
N ASP A 22 9.93 -6.51 -4.48
CA ASP A 22 8.75 -6.11 -3.70
C ASP A 22 7.49 -5.84 -4.55
N ILE A 23 7.63 -5.64 -5.87
CA ILE A 23 6.50 -5.28 -6.74
C ILE A 23 6.24 -6.38 -7.76
N LEU A 24 5.03 -6.93 -7.74
CA LEU A 24 4.49 -7.73 -8.84
C LEU A 24 3.87 -6.81 -9.87
N LYS A 25 4.41 -6.86 -11.10
CA LYS A 25 3.87 -6.09 -12.24
C LYS A 25 2.81 -6.88 -12.98
N ASN A 26 1.74 -6.20 -13.41
CA ASN A 26 0.65 -6.77 -14.21
C ASN A 26 0.11 -8.07 -13.62
N SER A 27 -0.27 -8.05 -12.33
CA SER A 27 -0.82 -9.25 -11.69
C SER A 27 -2.08 -9.74 -12.39
N ALA A 28 -2.45 -11.00 -12.13
CA ALA A 28 -3.70 -11.58 -12.63
C ALA A 28 -4.97 -10.82 -12.17
N LEU A 29 -4.87 -9.93 -11.18
CA LEU A 29 -5.96 -9.07 -10.71
C LEU A 29 -6.13 -7.78 -11.54
N GLY A 30 -5.25 -7.54 -12.52
CA GLY A 30 -5.33 -6.39 -13.42
C GLY A 30 -4.64 -5.12 -12.92
N PHE A 31 -3.82 -5.22 -11.87
CA PHE A 31 -3.04 -4.11 -11.31
C PHE A 31 -1.67 -4.58 -10.80
N ASP A 32 -0.77 -3.64 -10.55
CA ASP A 32 0.50 -3.90 -9.89
C ASP A 32 0.27 -4.09 -8.37
N ILE A 33 1.12 -4.86 -7.70
CA ILE A 33 1.00 -5.12 -6.25
C ILE A 33 2.35 -4.87 -5.59
N PHE A 34 2.41 -3.99 -4.60
CA PHE A 34 3.55 -3.90 -3.69
C PHE A 34 3.31 -4.81 -2.49
N PHE A 35 4.24 -5.70 -2.19
CA PHE A 35 4.17 -6.61 -1.05
C PHE A 35 4.89 -6.00 0.15
N ALA A 36 4.18 -5.89 1.27
CA ALA A 36 4.72 -5.53 2.58
C ALA A 36 4.45 -6.70 3.53
N ASN A 37 5.45 -7.17 4.26
CA ASN A 37 5.32 -8.29 5.17
C ASN A 37 5.47 -7.85 6.65
N GLY A 38 5.83 -6.59 6.91
CA GLY A 38 6.00 -6.09 8.27
C GLY A 38 4.74 -6.19 9.13
N HIS A 39 3.60 -5.77 8.58
CA HIS A 39 2.33 -5.75 9.29
C HIS A 39 1.78 -7.18 9.52
N THR A 40 1.53 -7.90 8.42
CA THR A 40 1.12 -9.32 8.38
C THR A 40 1.91 -10.05 7.31
N ASP A 41 1.92 -11.39 7.35
CA ASP A 41 2.46 -12.16 6.23
C ASP A 41 1.71 -11.84 4.93
N LYS A 42 2.46 -11.41 3.90
CA LYS A 42 1.95 -11.15 2.55
C LYS A 42 0.87 -10.05 2.48
N GLN A 43 0.95 -8.99 3.29
CA GLN A 43 0.14 -7.79 3.06
C GLN A 43 0.45 -7.24 1.65
N MET A 44 -0.62 -6.87 0.94
CA MET A 44 -0.58 -6.39 -0.43
C MET A 44 -1.11 -4.98 -0.50
N ILE A 45 -0.40 -4.12 -1.22
CA ILE A 45 -0.77 -2.74 -1.52
C ILE A 45 -1.07 -2.69 -3.03
N PRO A 46 -2.35 -2.78 -3.44
CA PRO A 46 -2.76 -2.62 -4.83
C PRO A 46 -2.32 -1.26 -5.38
N MET A 47 -1.70 -1.26 -6.56
CA MET A 47 -1.24 -0.09 -7.29
C MET A 47 -1.99 0.03 -8.62
N ILE A 48 -3.06 0.82 -8.62
CA ILE A 48 -4.07 0.86 -9.68
C ILE A 48 -3.82 2.06 -10.59
N ASN A 49 -3.76 1.84 -11.91
CA ASN A 49 -3.73 2.94 -12.87
C ASN A 49 -5.15 3.45 -13.13
N TYR A 50 -5.39 4.74 -12.88
CA TYR A 50 -6.66 5.40 -13.11
C TYR A 50 -6.44 6.78 -13.72
N LYS A 51 -6.99 7.02 -14.93
CA LYS A 51 -6.85 8.29 -15.68
C LYS A 51 -5.39 8.79 -15.75
N GLY A 52 -4.42 7.89 -15.95
CA GLY A 52 -3.00 8.22 -16.03
C GLY A 52 -2.30 8.49 -14.68
N LYS A 53 -3.00 8.31 -13.55
CA LYS A 53 -2.45 8.40 -12.19
C LYS A 53 -2.35 7.00 -11.60
N THR A 54 -1.33 6.75 -10.78
CA THR A 54 -1.27 5.51 -9.97
C THR A 54 -1.84 5.80 -8.58
N ILE A 55 -2.89 5.09 -8.23
CA ILE A 55 -3.55 5.12 -6.92
C ILE A 55 -3.14 3.87 -6.16
N CYS A 56 -2.55 4.05 -4.98
CA CYS A 56 -2.14 2.97 -4.09
C CYS A 56 -3.08 2.88 -2.89
N PHE A 57 -3.65 1.71 -2.65
CA PHE A 57 -4.56 1.47 -1.52
C PHE A 57 -3.74 1.01 -0.31
N MET A 58 -3.64 1.85 0.72
CA MET A 58 -2.49 1.83 1.63
C MET A 58 -2.55 0.81 2.77
N ALA A 59 -3.73 0.28 3.10
CA ALA A 59 -3.90 -0.64 4.21
C ALA A 59 -3.21 -0.11 5.48
N ASP A 60 -2.69 -1.04 6.27
CA ASP A 60 -1.97 -0.73 7.50
C ASP A 60 -0.48 -0.42 7.27
N LEU A 61 0.01 -0.35 6.03
CA LEU A 61 1.36 0.16 5.75
C LEU A 61 1.44 1.68 6.02
N LEU A 62 0.36 2.40 5.71
CA LEU A 62 0.20 3.82 6.04
C LEU A 62 -1.29 4.14 6.27
N PRO A 63 -1.86 3.77 7.43
CA PRO A 63 -3.30 3.86 7.62
C PRO A 63 -3.82 5.30 7.72
N THR A 64 -3.01 6.24 8.24
CA THR A 64 -3.37 7.67 8.30
C THR A 64 -2.19 8.58 7.99
N VAL A 65 -2.47 9.86 7.69
CA VAL A 65 -1.44 10.90 7.49
C VAL A 65 -0.49 11.00 8.68
N GLY A 66 -1.00 10.74 9.90
CA GLY A 66 -0.22 10.73 11.13
C GLY A 66 0.91 9.70 11.13
N HIS A 67 0.83 8.64 10.31
CA HIS A 67 1.82 7.57 10.21
C HIS A 67 2.94 7.87 9.20
N LEU A 68 2.96 9.07 8.58
CA LEU A 68 4.01 9.48 7.65
C LEU A 68 5.42 9.53 8.25
N PRO A 69 5.63 10.02 9.49
CA PRO A 69 6.94 9.87 10.14
C PRO A 69 7.33 8.40 10.17
N LEU A 70 8.54 8.09 9.69
CA LEU A 70 8.95 6.71 9.50
C LEU A 70 8.76 5.84 10.76
N PRO A 71 9.15 6.29 11.98
CA PRO A 71 8.98 5.49 13.19
C PRO A 71 7.53 5.22 13.62
N TYR A 72 6.55 5.91 13.05
CA TYR A 72 5.15 5.80 13.47
C TYR A 72 4.48 4.68 12.65
N VAL A 73 4.69 3.46 13.13
CA VAL A 73 4.07 2.22 12.60
C VAL A 73 2.99 1.72 13.56
N MET A 74 2.21 0.72 13.15
CA MET A 74 1.12 0.21 13.97
C MET A 74 1.65 -0.57 15.17
N GLY A 75 1.05 -0.37 16.34
CA GLY A 75 1.46 -1.03 17.58
C GLY A 75 1.26 -2.55 17.59
N TYR A 76 0.56 -3.09 16.60
CA TYR A 76 0.26 -4.51 16.41
C TYR A 76 0.89 -5.09 15.13
N ASP A 77 1.87 -4.41 14.54
CA ASP A 77 2.70 -5.00 13.49
C ASP A 77 3.39 -6.28 13.98
N THR A 78 3.35 -7.34 13.18
CA THR A 78 4.03 -8.60 13.51
C THR A 78 5.56 -8.48 13.46
N ARG A 79 6.08 -7.61 12.59
CA ARG A 79 7.52 -7.36 12.36
C ARG A 79 7.78 -5.85 12.13
N PRO A 80 7.73 -5.01 13.17
CA PRO A 80 7.77 -3.55 13.03
C PRO A 80 9.04 -3.02 12.36
N LEU A 81 10.21 -3.63 12.59
CA LEU A 81 11.45 -3.22 11.91
C LEU A 81 11.40 -3.47 10.40
N LEU A 82 10.74 -4.56 9.98
CA LEU A 82 10.50 -4.84 8.57
C LEU A 82 9.49 -3.84 7.98
N THR A 83 8.41 -3.52 8.71
CA THR A 83 7.46 -2.48 8.30
C THR A 83 8.16 -1.15 8.04
N LEU A 84 9.11 -0.76 8.90
CA LEU A 84 9.87 0.48 8.71
C LEU A 84 10.60 0.48 7.38
N THR A 85 11.36 -0.58 7.07
CA THR A 85 12.11 -0.68 5.81
C THR A 85 11.18 -0.68 4.59
N GLU A 86 10.07 -1.42 4.65
CA GLU A 86 9.10 -1.50 3.56
C GLU A 86 8.36 -0.17 3.34
N LYS A 87 7.93 0.48 4.43
CA LYS A 87 7.28 1.80 4.40
C LYS A 87 8.22 2.87 3.86
N GLU A 88 9.48 2.89 4.28
CA GLU A 88 10.48 3.81 3.75
C GLU A 88 10.66 3.64 2.24
N LYS A 89 10.85 2.40 1.79
CA LYS A 89 11.03 2.09 0.37
C LYS A 89 9.80 2.50 -0.45
N PHE A 90 8.60 2.16 0.01
CA PHE A 90 7.37 2.52 -0.66
C PHE A 90 7.16 4.04 -0.73
N LEU A 91 7.32 4.76 0.40
CA LEU A 91 7.12 6.20 0.45
C LEU A 91 8.09 6.96 -0.47
N ASN A 92 9.34 6.49 -0.59
CA ASN A 92 10.30 7.05 -1.54
C ASN A 92 9.88 6.83 -3.01
N ILE A 93 9.38 5.64 -3.34
CA ILE A 93 8.83 5.34 -4.68
C ILE A 93 7.62 6.23 -4.96
N ALA A 94 6.70 6.37 -3.99
CA ALA A 94 5.50 7.20 -4.11
C ALA A 94 5.84 8.68 -4.33
N ALA A 95 6.81 9.21 -3.57
CA ALA A 95 7.28 10.59 -3.72
C ALA A 95 7.93 10.83 -5.10
N LYS A 96 8.76 9.88 -5.57
CA LYS A 96 9.43 9.96 -6.87
C LYS A 96 8.44 9.93 -8.04
N ASN A 97 7.42 9.07 -7.97
CA ASN A 97 6.49 8.85 -9.07
C ASN A 97 5.17 9.62 -8.93
N ASN A 98 5.02 10.47 -7.91
CA ASN A 98 3.80 11.22 -7.60
C ASN A 98 2.55 10.31 -7.48
N TYR A 99 2.68 9.19 -6.75
CA TYR A 99 1.54 8.30 -6.48
C TYR A 99 0.52 8.96 -5.57
N TYR A 100 -0.74 8.62 -5.79
CA TYR A 100 -1.89 8.99 -4.97
C TYR A 100 -2.11 7.89 -3.95
N LEU A 101 -1.98 8.20 -2.67
CA LEU A 101 -2.11 7.23 -1.58
C LEU A 101 -3.51 7.35 -1.02
N PHE A 102 -4.35 6.34 -1.26
CA PHE A 102 -5.70 6.24 -0.71
C PHE A 102 -5.61 5.70 0.72
N LEU A 103 -6.11 6.45 1.69
CA LEU A 103 -6.01 6.14 3.12
C LEU A 103 -7.39 5.71 3.66
N GLU A 104 -7.71 4.42 3.54
CA GLU A 104 -9.01 3.88 3.93
C GLU A 104 -9.31 3.95 5.44
N HIS A 105 -8.27 4.10 6.26
CA HIS A 105 -8.38 4.25 7.72
C HIS A 105 -8.32 5.71 8.19
N ASP A 106 -8.10 6.68 7.29
CA ASP A 106 -8.04 8.11 7.63
C ASP A 106 -9.39 8.79 7.36
N ALA A 107 -10.11 9.12 8.43
CA ALA A 107 -11.43 9.76 8.34
C ALA A 107 -11.40 11.19 7.75
N HIS A 108 -10.23 11.83 7.71
CA HIS A 108 -10.10 13.24 7.33
C HIS A 108 -9.32 13.43 6.02
N ASN A 109 -8.38 12.55 5.70
CA ASN A 109 -7.49 12.66 4.56
C ASN A 109 -7.67 11.47 3.61
N GLN A 110 -8.66 11.53 2.74
CA GLN A 110 -9.06 10.40 1.91
C GLN A 110 -7.94 9.96 0.95
N ILE A 111 -7.33 10.92 0.26
CA ILE A 111 -6.23 10.66 -0.68
C ILE A 111 -5.15 11.70 -0.46
N ILE A 112 -3.89 11.27 -0.39
CA ILE A 112 -2.75 12.18 -0.28
C ILE A 112 -1.72 11.95 -1.39
N THR A 113 -0.85 12.93 -1.58
CA THR A 113 0.44 12.74 -2.24
C THR A 113 1.55 13.14 -1.29
N VAL A 114 2.75 12.62 -1.54
CA VAL A 114 3.91 12.84 -0.68
C VAL A 114 5.09 13.41 -1.47
N LYS A 115 6.07 13.99 -0.77
CA LYS A 115 7.30 14.54 -1.34
C LYS A 115 8.50 14.25 -0.45
N ASN A 116 9.69 14.19 -1.05
CA ASN A 116 10.94 14.14 -0.31
C ASN A 116 11.23 15.50 0.36
N THR A 117 11.78 15.44 1.58
CA THR A 117 12.29 16.59 2.34
C THR A 117 13.57 16.17 3.05
N GLU A 118 14.30 17.13 3.63
CA GLU A 118 15.49 16.85 4.44
C GLU A 118 15.20 15.96 5.67
N LYS A 119 13.95 15.93 6.14
CA LYS A 119 13.50 15.12 7.28
C LYS A 119 12.81 13.82 6.85
N GLY A 120 13.00 13.40 5.60
CA GLY A 120 12.34 12.25 4.97
C GLY A 120 11.04 12.62 4.26
N VAL A 121 10.26 11.62 3.86
CA VAL A 121 9.02 11.82 3.09
C VAL A 121 7.94 12.51 3.93
N ARG A 122 7.28 13.53 3.38
CA ARG A 122 6.20 14.30 4.04
C ARG A 122 5.03 14.54 3.11
N LEU A 123 3.90 14.89 3.72
CA LEU A 123 2.68 15.29 3.02
C LEU A 123 2.97 16.41 2.01
N LYS A 124 2.43 16.27 0.80
CA LYS A 124 2.48 17.27 -0.26
C LYS A 124 1.11 17.92 -0.43
N ASN A 125 0.13 17.16 -0.92
CA ASN A 125 -1.25 17.61 -1.14
C ASN A 125 -2.24 16.59 -0.57
N ILE A 126 -3.43 17.07 -0.19
CA ILE A 126 -4.60 16.26 0.18
C ILE A 126 -5.65 16.44 -0.93
N TYR A 127 -6.35 15.36 -1.25
CA TYR A 127 -7.47 15.33 -2.18
C TYR A 127 -8.62 14.55 -1.58
N THR A 128 -9.83 14.88 -2.01
CA THR A 128 -11.03 14.10 -1.80
C THR A 128 -11.19 13.07 -2.93
N THR A 129 -11.91 11.99 -2.64
CA THR A 129 -12.38 11.03 -3.65
C THR A 129 -13.21 11.71 -4.74
N GLN A 130 -13.98 12.75 -4.38
CA GLN A 130 -14.78 13.52 -5.33
C GLN A 130 -13.89 14.18 -6.41
N GLU A 131 -12.79 14.82 -6.00
CA GLU A 131 -11.85 15.49 -6.91
C GLU A 131 -11.07 14.54 -7.83
N ILE A 132 -10.88 13.28 -7.42
CA ILE A 132 -10.10 12.30 -8.19
C ILE A 132 -11.00 11.49 -9.13
N PHE A 133 -12.19 11.10 -8.69
CA PHE A 133 -13.02 10.12 -9.39
C PHE A 133 -14.16 10.71 -10.22
N ASN A 134 -14.52 11.97 -10.03
CA ASN A 134 -15.52 12.67 -10.85
C ASN A 134 -14.84 13.62 -11.83
#